data_AF-A0A4Y2WDT3-F1
#
_entry.id   AF-A0A4Y2WDT3-F1
#
_cell.length_a   1.000
_cell.length_b   1.000
_cell.length_c   1.000
_cell.angle_alpha   90.00
_cell.angle_beta   90.00
_cell.angle_gamma   90.00
#
_symmetry.space_group_name_H-M   'P 1'
#
loop_
_entity.id
_entity.type
_entity.pdbx_description
1 polymer ?
#
loop_
_entity_poly.entity_id
_entity_poly.type
_entity_poly.pdbx_seq_one_letter_code
_entity_poly.pdbx_strand_id
1 'polypeptide(L)'
;MLRLYAVPQFPEGVIFQQDGAPPHYGNIVREFLNATFPQRWIGRGAVMAWPPRSPDITPLDFYLWSYVKQHVYSERINDINNLKPRITDLIHSVILYPCVGRTGLSFRCV
;
A
#
# COMPACT_ATOMS: atom_id res chain seq x y z
N MET A 1 3.70 -13.50 4.70
CA MET A 1 2.61 -12.83 3.95
C MET A 1 3.00 -12.49 2.52
N LEU A 2 3.96 -11.60 2.27
CA LEU A 2 4.30 -11.11 0.92
C LEU A 2 4.57 -12.24 -0.10
N ARG A 3 5.46 -13.18 0.22
CA ARG A 3 5.81 -14.31 -0.66
C ARG A 3 4.65 -15.22 -1.04
N LEU A 4 3.77 -15.55 -0.09
CA LEU A 4 2.74 -16.58 -0.28
C LEU A 4 1.44 -16.03 -0.88
N TYR A 5 1.11 -14.78 -0.54
CA TYR A 5 -0.19 -14.21 -0.89
C TYR A 5 -0.07 -13.12 -1.96
N ALA A 6 0.89 -12.22 -1.88
CA ALA A 6 0.93 -11.03 -2.73
C ALA A 6 1.73 -11.25 -4.03
N VAL A 7 2.94 -11.82 -3.93
CA VAL A 7 3.84 -12.00 -5.09
C VAL A 7 3.18 -12.74 -6.27
N PRO A 8 2.40 -13.82 -6.06
CA PRO A 8 1.74 -14.50 -7.18
C PRO A 8 0.69 -13.66 -7.92
N GLN A 9 0.22 -12.56 -7.32
CA GLN A 9 -0.81 -11.69 -7.90
C GLN A 9 -0.22 -10.53 -8.71
N PHE A 10 1.09 -10.28 -8.62
CA PHE A 10 1.70 -9.16 -9.32
C PHE A 10 2.03 -9.51 -10.77
N PRO A 11 1.78 -8.58 -11.72
CA PRO A 11 2.26 -8.73 -13.07
C PRO A 11 3.79 -8.65 -13.12
N GLU A 12 4.38 -9.19 -14.18
CA GLU A 12 5.81 -9.03 -14.44
C GLU A 12 6.19 -7.55 -14.61
N GLY A 13 7.41 -7.20 -14.21
CA GLY A 13 7.93 -5.83 -14.35
C GLY A 13 7.45 -4.82 -13.31
N VAL A 14 6.62 -5.22 -12.34
CA VAL A 14 6.19 -4.32 -11.24
C VAL A 14 7.37 -3.74 -10.46
N ILE A 15 7.26 -2.48 -10.04
CA ILE A 15 8.17 -1.88 -9.05
C ILE A 15 7.50 -1.95 -7.68
N PHE A 16 8.14 -2.60 -6.72
CA PHE A 16 7.62 -2.78 -5.37
C PHE A 16 8.13 -1.68 -4.43
N GLN A 17 7.24 -0.89 -3.83
CA GLN A 17 7.62 0.13 -2.85
C GLN A 17 7.33 -0.35 -1.43
N GLN A 18 8.31 -0.24 -0.53
CA GLN A 18 8.18 -0.55 0.90
C GLN A 18 8.64 0.63 1.76
N ASP A 19 7.90 0.90 2.83
CA ASP A 19 8.23 1.93 3.81
C ASP A 19 9.44 1.52 4.69
N GLY A 20 10.07 2.51 5.32
CA GLY A 20 11.31 2.34 6.07
C GLY A 20 11.14 1.87 7.52
N ALA A 21 9.98 1.33 7.92
CA ALA A 21 9.73 0.90 9.30
C ALA A 21 10.76 -0.16 9.77
N PRO A 22 11.14 -0.19 11.06
CA PRO A 22 12.18 -1.11 11.54
C PRO A 22 11.96 -2.60 11.18
N PRO A 23 10.74 -3.16 11.24
CA PRO A 23 10.48 -4.54 10.82
C PRO A 23 10.77 -4.81 9.33
N HIS A 24 10.75 -3.77 8.50
CA HIS A 24 10.89 -3.84 7.04
C HIS A 24 12.35 -3.71 6.58
N TYR A 25 13.26 -3.34 7.47
CA TYR A 25 14.68 -3.16 7.17
C TYR A 25 15.56 -4.42 7.43
N GLY A 26 14.97 -5.50 7.94
CA GLY A 26 15.71 -6.73 8.24
C GLY A 26 16.41 -7.34 7.01
N ASN A 27 17.57 -7.97 7.22
CA ASN A 27 18.36 -8.57 6.14
C ASN A 27 17.55 -9.57 5.31
N ILE A 28 16.79 -10.44 5.98
CA ILE A 28 15.92 -11.44 5.35
C ILE A 28 14.91 -10.78 4.39
N VAL A 29 14.36 -9.62 4.77
CA VAL A 29 13.41 -8.88 3.93
C VAL A 29 14.13 -8.34 2.69
N ARG A 30 15.30 -7.71 2.86
CA ARG A 30 16.07 -7.12 1.76
C ARG A 30 16.59 -8.18 0.78
N GLU A 31 17.08 -9.31 1.28
CA GLU A 31 17.50 -10.45 0.46
C GLU A 31 16.33 -11.00 -0.36
N PHE A 32 15.17 -11.17 0.28
CA PHE A 32 13.95 -11.59 -0.41
C PHE A 32 13.53 -10.62 -1.52
N LEU A 33 13.55 -9.31 -1.25
CA LEU A 33 13.18 -8.29 -2.24
C LEU A 33 14.18 -8.18 -3.39
N ASN A 34 15.48 -8.31 -3.11
CA ASN A 34 16.50 -8.34 -4.15
C ASN A 34 16.33 -9.54 -5.09
N ALA A 35 15.94 -10.71 -4.55
CA ALA A 35 15.68 -11.90 -5.35
C ALA A 35 14.36 -11.83 -6.14
N THR A 36 13.31 -11.27 -5.54
CA THR A 36 11.95 -11.25 -6.12
C THR A 36 11.74 -10.08 -7.08
N PHE A 37 12.34 -8.92 -6.77
CA PHE A 37 12.21 -7.67 -7.50
C PHE A 37 13.60 -7.07 -7.81
N PRO A 38 14.47 -7.78 -8.56
CA PRO A 38 15.82 -7.32 -8.84
C PRO A 38 15.81 -5.94 -9.50
N GLN A 39 16.45 -4.96 -8.87
CA GLN A 39 16.48 -3.55 -9.30
C GLN A 39 15.09 -2.88 -9.43
N ARG A 40 14.04 -3.52 -8.91
CA ARG A 40 12.65 -3.09 -9.05
C ARG A 40 11.95 -2.99 -7.70
N TRP A 41 12.68 -2.61 -6.66
CA TRP A 41 12.05 -2.25 -5.40
C TRP A 41 12.64 -0.98 -4.82
N ILE A 42 11.78 -0.22 -4.17
CA ILE A 42 12.05 1.07 -3.57
C ILE A 42 11.91 0.92 -2.06
N GLY A 43 12.91 1.37 -1.32
CA GLY A 43 12.89 1.26 0.14
C GLY A 43 14.23 1.55 0.78
N ARG A 44 14.29 1.39 2.09
CA ARG A 44 15.51 1.63 2.85
C ARG A 44 16.56 0.55 2.54
N GLY A 45 17.67 0.95 1.92
CA GLY A 45 18.75 0.03 1.53
C GLY A 45 18.52 -0.70 0.21
N ALA A 46 17.51 -0.30 -0.57
CA ALA A 46 17.36 -0.68 -1.98
C ALA A 46 18.28 0.15 -2.87
N VAL A 47 18.47 -0.27 -4.13
CA VAL A 47 19.15 0.56 -5.14
C VAL A 47 18.34 1.83 -5.41
N MET A 48 17.02 1.71 -5.47
CA MET A 48 16.11 2.86 -5.47
C MET A 48 15.82 3.28 -4.02
N ALA A 49 16.70 4.08 -3.44
CA ALA A 49 16.57 4.48 -2.05
C ALA A 49 15.34 5.38 -1.82
N TRP A 50 14.54 5.06 -0.79
CA TRP A 50 13.46 5.92 -0.32
C TRP A 50 13.95 6.95 0.70
N PRO A 51 13.52 8.22 0.62
CA PRO A 51 13.89 9.22 1.60
C PRO A 51 13.39 8.85 3.01
N PRO A 52 14.19 9.10 4.06
CA PRO A 52 13.78 8.81 5.42
C PRO A 52 12.65 9.75 5.87
N ARG A 53 11.67 9.20 6.60
CA ARG A 53 10.54 9.95 7.21
C ARG A 53 9.65 10.66 6.19
N SER A 54 9.34 10.01 5.08
CA SER A 54 8.44 10.52 4.05
C SER A 54 7.16 9.68 3.92
N PRO A 55 6.26 9.69 4.93
CA PRO A 55 4.95 9.06 4.83
C PRO A 55 4.05 9.75 3.79
N ASP A 56 4.36 11.00 3.45
CA ASP A 56 3.58 11.81 2.49
C ASP A 56 3.75 11.32 1.04
N ILE A 57 4.72 10.44 0.78
CA ILE A 57 5.09 9.96 -0.56
C ILE A 57 4.62 8.51 -0.78
N THR A 58 4.06 7.83 0.23
CA THR A 58 3.40 6.53 0.06
C THR A 58 1.92 6.77 -0.27
N PRO A 59 1.43 6.45 -1.49
CA PRO A 59 0.03 6.69 -1.86
C PRO A 59 -0.97 6.01 -0.91
N LEU A 60 -0.55 4.88 -0.31
CA LEU A 60 -1.31 4.18 0.71
C LEU A 60 -1.50 5.04 1.97
N ASP A 61 -0.44 5.66 2.51
CA ASP A 61 -0.54 6.46 3.74
C ASP A 61 -1.12 7.85 3.49
N PHE A 62 -0.72 8.50 2.39
CA PHE A 62 -1.24 9.82 2.02
C PHE A 62 -2.74 9.80 1.74
N TYR A 63 -3.22 8.82 0.98
CA TYR A 63 -4.59 8.80 0.48
C TYR A 63 -5.40 7.62 1.02
N LEU A 64 -5.00 6.38 0.70
CA LEU A 64 -5.88 5.22 0.87
C LEU A 64 -6.26 4.99 2.34
N TRP A 65 -5.29 4.96 3.25
CA TRP A 65 -5.56 4.69 4.66
C TRP A 65 -6.38 5.79 5.32
N SER A 66 -6.14 7.05 4.96
CA SER A 66 -6.95 8.19 5.41
C SER A 66 -8.39 8.05 4.94
N TYR A 67 -8.60 7.76 3.65
CA TYR A 67 -9.92 7.53 3.07
C TYR A 67 -10.63 6.34 3.72
N VAL A 68 -9.95 5.19 3.82
CA VAL A 68 -10.50 3.97 4.41
C VAL A 68 -10.91 4.19 5.86
N LYS A 69 -10.04 4.82 6.66
CA LYS A 69 -10.34 5.12 8.05
C LYS A 69 -11.55 6.03 8.19
N GLN A 70 -11.65 7.10 7.40
CA GLN A 70 -12.79 8.02 7.47
C GLN A 70 -14.13 7.32 7.18
N HIS A 71 -14.16 6.41 6.21
CA HIS A 71 -15.40 5.76 5.79
C HIS A 71 -15.77 4.56 6.66
N VAL A 72 -14.79 3.73 7.02
CA VAL A 72 -15.01 2.54 7.87
C VAL A 72 -15.53 2.96 9.25
N TYR A 73 -14.99 4.04 9.81
CA TYR A 73 -15.39 4.57 11.13
C TYR A 73 -16.44 5.69 11.05
N SER A 74 -17.08 5.89 9.90
CA SER A 74 -18.22 6.84 9.80
C SER A 74 -19.40 6.42 10.67
N GLU A 75 -19.51 5.12 10.94
CA GLU A 75 -20.44 4.52 11.89
C GLU A 75 -19.68 3.71 12.95
N ARG A 76 -20.31 3.54 14.12
CA ARG A 76 -19.74 2.73 15.21
C ARG A 76 -19.59 1.28 14.79
N ILE A 77 -18.41 0.70 15.03
CA ILE A 77 -18.08 -0.70 14.79
C ILE A 77 -18.05 -1.41 16.14
N ASN A 78 -18.84 -2.47 16.28
CA ASN A 78 -18.98 -3.17 17.56
C ASN A 78 -18.18 -4.49 17.64
N ASP A 79 -17.82 -5.07 16.48
CA ASP A 79 -17.10 -6.33 16.41
C ASP A 79 -16.30 -6.50 15.09
N ILE A 80 -15.45 -7.52 15.05
CA ILE A 80 -14.58 -7.83 13.91
C ILE A 80 -15.37 -8.37 12.70
N ASN A 81 -16.51 -9.04 12.93
CA ASN A 81 -17.35 -9.59 11.87
C ASN A 81 -18.05 -8.49 11.09
N ASN A 82 -18.29 -7.33 11.71
CA ASN A 82 -18.77 -6.12 11.06
C ASN A 82 -17.63 -5.33 10.40
N LEU A 83 -16.44 -5.28 11.03
CA LEU A 83 -15.28 -4.53 10.52
C LEU A 83 -14.75 -5.08 9.19
N LYS A 84 -14.55 -6.40 9.11
CA LYS A 84 -13.95 -7.06 7.93
C LYS A 84 -14.72 -6.79 6.63
N PRO A 85 -16.04 -7.06 6.52
CA PRO A 85 -16.78 -6.83 5.29
C PRO A 85 -16.78 -5.35 4.91
N ARG A 86 -16.90 -4.43 5.89
CA ARG A 86 -16.85 -2.97 5.62
C ARG A 86 -15.53 -2.54 4.97
N ILE A 87 -14.40 -3.06 5.45
CA ILE A 87 -13.09 -2.79 4.83
C ILE A 87 -13.06 -3.36 3.41
N THR A 88 -13.46 -4.63 3.23
CA THR A 88 -13.45 -5.29 1.93
C THR A 88 -14.33 -4.57 0.90
N ASP A 89 -15.56 -4.22 1.25
CA ASP A 89 -16.51 -3.54 0.38
C ASP A 89 -16.01 -2.15 -0.03
N LEU A 90 -15.41 -1.42 0.93
CA LEU A 90 -14.84 -0.11 0.65
C LEU A 90 -13.62 -0.21 -0.26
N ILE A 91 -12.70 -1.14 -0.02
CA ILE A 91 -11.54 -1.37 -0.89
C ILE A 91 -12.00 -1.75 -2.31
N HIS A 92 -13.01 -2.62 -2.45
CA HIS A 92 -13.59 -2.94 -3.75
C HIS A 92 -14.17 -1.70 -4.46
N SER A 93 -14.83 -0.80 -3.72
CA SER A 93 -15.37 0.44 -4.29
C SER A 93 -14.28 1.38 -4.84
N VAL A 94 -13.14 1.47 -4.15
CA VAL A 94 -12.00 2.32 -4.56
C VAL A 94 -11.32 1.76 -5.82
N ILE A 95 -11.23 0.44 -5.93
CA ILE A 95 -10.63 -0.25 -7.07
C ILE A 95 -11.54 -0.18 -8.32
N LEU A 96 -12.86 -0.32 -8.15
CA LEU A 96 -13.81 -0.33 -9.26
C LEU A 96 -14.21 1.06 -9.74
N TYR A 97 -14.14 2.07 -8.86
CA TYR A 97 -14.44 3.47 -9.19
C TYR A 97 -13.34 4.35 -8.60
N PRO A 98 -12.16 4.44 -9.26
CA PRO A 98 -11.11 5.36 -8.83
C PRO A 98 -11.73 6.76 -8.83
N CYS A 99 -11.70 7.39 -7.65
CA CYS A 99 -12.42 8.63 -7.39
C CYS A 99 -12.05 9.69 -8.44
N VAL A 100 -13.02 10.11 -9.26
CA VAL A 100 -12.95 11.40 -9.94
C VAL A 100 -13.05 12.45 -8.83
N GLY A 101 -11.93 13.11 -8.53
CA GLY A 101 -11.86 14.10 -7.46
C GLY A 101 -12.96 15.14 -7.60
N ARG A 102 -13.73 15.37 -6.52
CA ARG A 102 -14.68 16.49 -6.43
C ARG A 102 -13.99 17.85 -6.26
N THR A 103 -12.66 17.83 -6.18
CA THR A 103 -11.76 18.95 -6.47
C THR A 103 -11.05 18.60 -7.77
N GLY A 104 -10.98 19.50 -8.75
CA GLY A 104 -10.42 19.25 -10.08
C GLY A 104 -8.91 18.97 -10.13
N LEU A 105 -8.35 18.24 -9.17
CA LEU A 105 -6.99 17.73 -9.17
C LEU A 105 -7.04 16.24 -9.51
N SER A 106 -6.79 15.95 -10.78
CA SER A 106 -6.52 14.60 -11.26
C SER A 106 -5.17 14.15 -10.69
N PHE A 107 -5.21 13.36 -9.61
CA PHE A 107 -4.08 12.49 -9.29
C PHE A 107 -4.24 11.24 -10.17
N ARG A 108 -3.61 11.24 -11.34
CA ARG A 108 -3.21 9.97 -11.95
C ARG A 108 -2.28 9.31 -10.95
N CYS A 109 -2.67 8.17 -10.40
CA CYS A 109 -1.69 7.20 -9.90
C CYS A 109 -0.78 6.92 -11.09
N VAL A 110 0.43 7.45 -11.02
CA VAL A 110 1.53 7.05 -11.91
C VAL A 110 2.03 5.70 -11.43
#